data_AF-A0AB37ZER5-F1
#
_entry.id   AF-A0AB37ZER5-F1
#
_cell.length_a   1.000
_cell.length_b   1.000
_cell.length_c   1.000
_cell.angle_alpha   90.00
_cell.angle_beta   90.00
_cell.angle_gamma   90.00
#
_symmetry.space_group_name_H-M   'P 1'
#
loop_
_entity.id
_entity.type
_entity.pdbx_description
1 polymer ?
#
loop_
_entity_poly.entity_id
_entity_poly.type
_entity_poly.pdbx_seq_one_letter_code
_entity_poly.pdbx_strand_id
1 'polypeptide(L)'
;MNTYGRKCVGFCLLSIFVIMASASDAHANKGAEDPVGASSHETNEAVAAEAVQEISEPRFTVMLDKLHSVADVLTDKHPVHYYGFVSHRGQDVLLYTPVGDPVTNEWKTEYYENGEWVAQTLETKVFKDLAPGAEVIIRVTPRNSLVGGRLPYTVRFGSYPVLKSYELLDEPGVIRIPSGYTNPGWLATQIYKEALLEVRFSDTKGTPLEGGMAILDLSFGEKDASIRHILVSGADGFASERIEFGRCYGGTEAQDFVHTQRGFNTWRSNYRVARYFVSNFSLGPITATPHIFYMGHICTQTVVRTVAPRG
;
A
#
# COMPACT_ATOMS: atom_id res chain seq x y z
N MET A 1 -48.66 -1.60 -29.78
CA MET A 1 -48.59 -3.07 -29.97
C MET A 1 -47.21 -3.50 -29.48
N ASN A 2 -47.11 -3.88 -28.20
CA ASN A 2 -47.15 -5.27 -27.69
C ASN A 2 -46.02 -6.13 -28.27
N THR A 3 -45.16 -6.83 -27.51
CA THR A 3 -45.19 -7.23 -26.09
C THR A 3 -43.92 -8.05 -25.78
N TYR A 4 -43.38 -7.90 -24.55
CA TYR A 4 -42.82 -8.92 -23.61
C TYR A 4 -41.81 -9.98 -24.09
N GLY A 5 -40.79 -10.41 -23.30
CA GLY A 5 -40.47 -10.17 -21.89
C GLY A 5 -39.52 -11.24 -21.30
N ARG A 6 -39.24 -11.09 -19.99
CA ARG A 6 -38.48 -11.94 -19.02
C ARG A 6 -36.95 -11.68 -18.95
N LYS A 7 -36.34 -11.52 -17.77
CA LYS A 7 -36.79 -11.64 -16.36
C LYS A 7 -35.79 -10.94 -15.43
N CYS A 8 -36.31 -10.22 -14.43
CA CYS A 8 -35.61 -9.81 -13.21
C CYS A 8 -35.13 -11.02 -12.40
N VAL A 9 -33.98 -10.88 -11.74
CA VAL A 9 -33.76 -11.39 -10.38
C VAL A 9 -33.01 -10.31 -9.62
N GLY A 10 -33.72 -9.65 -8.71
CA GLY A 10 -33.12 -8.79 -7.70
C GLY A 10 -32.42 -9.65 -6.67
N PHE A 11 -31.22 -9.24 -6.26
CA PHE A 11 -30.54 -9.80 -5.11
C PHE A 11 -30.61 -8.76 -3.98
N CYS A 12 -31.59 -8.95 -3.11
CA CYS A 12 -31.51 -8.50 -1.72
C CYS A 12 -30.62 -9.49 -0.96
N LEU A 13 -29.55 -9.02 -0.34
CA LEU A 13 -28.89 -9.70 0.79
C LEU A 13 -28.61 -8.61 1.84
N LEU A 14 -29.53 -8.45 2.79
CA LEU A 14 -29.49 -9.06 4.13
C LEU A 14 -28.36 -8.50 5.00
N SER A 15 -28.73 -7.43 5.70
CA SER A 15 -28.09 -6.96 6.93
C SER A 15 -28.00 -8.11 7.93
N ILE A 16 -26.80 -8.62 8.19
CA ILE A 16 -26.55 -9.49 9.33
C ILE A 16 -26.32 -8.57 10.54
N PHE A 17 -27.40 -8.33 11.29
CA PHE A 17 -27.31 -7.85 12.66
C PHE A 17 -26.77 -8.98 13.53
N VAL A 18 -25.55 -8.83 14.05
CA VAL A 18 -25.05 -9.66 15.15
C VAL A 18 -25.67 -9.14 16.45
N ILE A 19 -26.72 -9.79 16.93
CA ILE A 19 -27.26 -9.57 18.28
C ILE A 19 -26.42 -10.43 19.22
N MET A 20 -25.52 -9.83 19.99
CA MET A 20 -24.97 -10.48 21.18
C MET A 20 -25.93 -10.28 22.35
N ALA A 21 -26.51 -11.38 22.83
CA ALA A 21 -27.25 -11.43 24.09
C ALA A 21 -26.25 -11.37 25.25
N SER A 22 -26.32 -10.31 26.04
CA SER A 22 -25.71 -10.22 27.37
C SER A 22 -26.55 -11.05 28.34
N ALA A 23 -26.05 -12.22 28.73
CA ALA A 23 -26.55 -12.93 29.90
C ALA A 23 -25.81 -12.42 31.13
N SER A 24 -26.46 -11.52 31.87
CA SER A 24 -26.07 -11.22 33.26
C SER A 24 -26.74 -12.25 34.17
N ASP A 25 -25.93 -13.10 34.79
CA ASP A 25 -26.34 -13.93 35.92
C ASP A 25 -26.72 -13.02 37.10
N ALA A 26 -28.01 -13.00 37.44
CA ALA A 26 -28.51 -12.44 38.69
C ALA A 26 -29.21 -13.55 39.47
N HIS A 27 -28.59 -13.93 40.58
CA HIS A 27 -29.14 -14.82 41.59
C HIS A 27 -30.49 -14.31 42.10
N ALA A 28 -31.55 -15.08 41.89
CA ALA A 28 -32.82 -14.89 42.57
C ALA A 28 -32.79 -15.64 43.91
N ASN A 29 -32.86 -14.90 45.02
CA ASN A 29 -33.30 -15.44 46.29
C ASN A 29 -34.14 -14.38 47.01
N LYS A 30 -35.42 -14.68 47.23
CA LYS A 30 -36.19 -14.26 48.40
C LYS A 30 -37.61 -14.86 48.40
N GLY A 31 -37.86 -15.68 49.42
CA GLY A 31 -39.19 -15.92 49.98
C GLY A 31 -39.50 -14.88 51.06
N ALA A 32 -40.80 -14.69 51.28
CA ALA A 32 -41.46 -13.61 52.01
C ALA A 32 -41.34 -13.64 53.54
N GLU A 33 -41.49 -12.49 54.20
CA GLU A 33 -42.63 -12.08 55.05
C GLU A 33 -42.23 -10.92 56.00
N ASP A 34 -43.15 -9.97 56.14
CA ASP A 34 -43.17 -8.73 56.95
C ASP A 34 -43.72 -9.03 58.37
N PRO A 35 -43.90 -8.11 59.39
CA PRO A 35 -43.81 -6.62 59.38
C PRO A 35 -43.33 -5.91 60.70
N VAL A 36 -43.40 -4.55 60.65
CA VAL A 36 -43.57 -3.49 61.70
C VAL A 36 -42.45 -3.16 62.72
N GLY A 37 -41.97 -1.90 62.65
CA GLY A 37 -41.35 -1.16 63.76
C GLY A 37 -40.77 0.20 63.34
N ALA A 38 -41.29 1.30 63.90
CA ALA A 38 -40.98 2.69 63.54
C ALA A 38 -39.61 3.22 64.01
N SER A 39 -39.01 4.18 63.28
CA SER A 39 -38.48 5.48 63.77
C SER A 39 -37.32 6.03 62.92
N SER A 40 -37.53 7.23 62.34
CA SER A 40 -36.60 8.35 62.06
C SER A 40 -35.10 8.12 61.85
N HIS A 41 -34.55 8.50 60.68
CA HIS A 41 -33.69 9.69 60.52
C HIS A 41 -33.22 9.86 59.07
N GLU A 42 -33.23 11.12 58.64
CA GLU A 42 -32.32 11.77 57.68
C GLU A 42 -32.23 11.27 56.23
N THR A 43 -32.94 12.03 55.40
CA THR A 43 -32.55 12.46 54.06
C THR A 43 -31.04 12.59 53.85
N ASN A 44 -30.50 11.76 52.96
CA ASN A 44 -29.43 12.16 52.07
C ASN A 44 -29.81 11.69 50.67
N GLU A 45 -30.35 12.63 49.87
CA GLU A 45 -30.45 12.50 48.42
C GLU A 45 -29.03 12.37 47.86
N ALA A 46 -28.55 11.13 47.74
CA ALA A 46 -27.51 10.83 46.79
C ALA A 46 -28.14 10.91 45.40
N VAL A 47 -28.00 12.07 44.75
CA VAL A 47 -28.13 12.18 43.30
C VAL A 47 -27.11 11.22 42.72
N ALA A 48 -27.56 10.03 42.35
CA ALA A 48 -26.82 9.14 41.49
C ALA A 48 -26.69 9.87 40.16
N ALA A 49 -25.57 10.56 39.96
CA ALA A 49 -25.11 10.89 38.64
C ALA A 49 -24.91 9.54 37.94
N GLU A 50 -25.88 9.17 37.09
CA GLU A 50 -25.66 8.16 36.08
C GLU A 50 -24.40 8.58 35.33
N ALA A 51 -23.29 7.92 35.64
CA ALA A 51 -22.15 7.91 34.75
C ALA A 51 -22.69 7.31 33.45
N VAL A 52 -23.00 8.17 32.48
CA VAL A 52 -23.23 7.78 31.10
C VAL A 52 -21.94 7.08 30.69
N GLN A 53 -21.92 5.75 30.79
CA GLN A 53 -20.93 4.94 30.11
C GLN A 53 -21.08 5.32 28.64
N GLU A 54 -20.13 6.07 28.10
CA GLU A 54 -20.06 6.28 26.65
C GLU A 54 -20.05 4.87 26.03
N ILE A 55 -21.11 4.56 25.29
CA ILE A 55 -21.27 3.25 24.68
C ILE A 55 -20.15 3.13 23.65
N SER A 56 -19.25 2.19 23.92
CA SER A 56 -18.18 1.83 23.01
C SER A 56 -18.79 1.05 21.84
N GLU A 57 -18.62 1.54 20.62
CA GLU A 57 -19.23 0.98 19.42
C GLU A 57 -18.18 0.62 18.36
N PRO A 58 -18.28 -0.55 17.74
CA PRO A 58 -17.41 -0.90 16.62
C PRO A 58 -17.69 -0.04 15.39
N ARG A 59 -16.63 0.28 14.64
CA ARG A 59 -16.74 0.96 13.35
C ARG A 59 -16.64 -0.05 12.21
N PHE A 60 -17.51 0.05 11.21
CA PHE A 60 -17.48 -0.82 10.03
C PHE A 60 -17.16 -0.03 8.77
N THR A 61 -16.32 -0.59 7.90
CA THR A 61 -15.95 0.03 6.63
C THR A 61 -15.93 -1.03 5.53
N VAL A 62 -16.72 -0.81 4.48
CA VAL A 62 -16.67 -1.62 3.26
C VAL A 62 -15.64 -1.01 2.31
N MET A 63 -14.66 -1.81 1.92
CA MET A 63 -13.52 -1.39 1.11
C MET A 63 -13.85 -1.49 -0.37
N LEU A 64 -13.48 -0.47 -1.13
CA LEU A 64 -13.55 -0.49 -2.59
C LEU A 64 -12.56 -1.52 -3.15
N ASP A 65 -12.82 -2.01 -4.37
CA ASP A 65 -11.99 -2.96 -5.11
C ASP A 65 -10.66 -2.35 -5.59
N LYS A 66 -9.78 -2.11 -4.63
CA LYS A 66 -8.42 -1.61 -4.79
C LYS A 66 -7.56 -2.04 -3.62
N LEU A 67 -6.29 -1.67 -3.63
CA LEU A 67 -5.44 -1.82 -2.46
C LEU A 67 -5.48 -0.55 -1.62
N HIS A 68 -5.79 -0.67 -0.33
CA HIS A 68 -5.84 0.48 0.58
C HIS A 68 -4.66 0.44 1.54
N SER A 69 -4.00 1.57 1.75
CA SER A 69 -3.10 1.78 2.90
C SER A 69 -3.87 2.58 3.95
N VAL A 70 -4.41 1.87 4.95
CA VAL A 70 -5.22 2.44 6.02
C VAL A 70 -4.30 2.90 7.13
N ALA A 71 -4.33 4.20 7.44
CA ALA A 71 -3.76 4.78 8.64
C ALA A 71 -4.90 5.36 9.46
N ASP A 72 -5.12 4.84 10.67
CA ASP A 72 -6.27 5.20 11.50
C ASP A 72 -5.91 5.11 12.99
N VAL A 73 -6.88 5.43 13.86
CA VAL A 73 -6.70 5.51 15.31
C VAL A 73 -7.87 4.85 16.02
N LEU A 74 -7.57 3.82 16.81
CA LEU A 74 -8.53 3.25 17.75
C LEU A 74 -8.74 4.23 18.91
N THR A 75 -9.97 4.33 19.41
CA THR A 75 -10.34 5.25 20.50
C THR A 75 -11.24 4.52 21.51
N ASP A 76 -11.47 5.10 22.68
CA ASP A 76 -12.36 4.49 23.68
C ASP A 76 -13.79 4.32 23.15
N LYS A 77 -14.25 5.28 22.34
CA LYS A 77 -15.55 5.23 21.64
C LYS A 77 -15.57 4.18 20.52
N HIS A 78 -14.47 4.02 19.80
CA HIS A 78 -14.33 3.07 18.69
C HIS A 78 -13.07 2.21 18.86
N PRO A 79 -13.08 1.22 19.77
CA PRO A 79 -11.92 0.40 20.07
C PRO A 79 -11.79 -0.77 19.09
N VAL A 80 -12.77 -0.97 18.21
CA VAL A 80 -12.74 -2.03 17.20
C VAL A 80 -13.10 -1.43 15.85
N HIS A 81 -12.21 -1.58 14.88
CA HIS A 81 -12.45 -1.19 13.50
C HIS A 81 -12.52 -2.44 12.61
N TYR A 82 -13.67 -2.68 11.99
CA TYR A 82 -13.91 -3.74 11.02
C TYR A 82 -13.76 -3.22 9.59
N TYR A 83 -13.12 -4.04 8.75
CA TYR A 83 -12.99 -3.79 7.32
C TYR A 83 -13.43 -5.02 6.54
N GLY A 84 -14.36 -4.83 5.61
CA GLY A 84 -14.79 -5.87 4.67
C GLY A 84 -14.30 -5.57 3.27
N PHE A 85 -13.79 -6.57 2.57
CA PHE A 85 -13.37 -6.47 1.17
C PHE A 85 -13.99 -7.62 0.36
N VAL A 86 -14.51 -7.30 -0.83
CA VAL A 86 -15.11 -8.29 -1.74
C VAL A 86 -14.14 -8.62 -2.87
N SER A 87 -13.76 -9.89 -2.99
CA SER A 87 -13.00 -10.40 -4.13
C SER A 87 -13.92 -10.59 -5.34
N HIS A 88 -14.25 -9.50 -6.05
CA HIS A 88 -15.26 -9.53 -7.13
C HIS A 88 -14.98 -10.54 -8.24
N ARG A 89 -13.70 -10.78 -8.57
CA ARG A 89 -13.26 -11.66 -9.66
C ARG A 89 -12.61 -12.95 -9.14
N GLY A 90 -12.60 -13.17 -7.82
CA GLY A 90 -11.82 -14.24 -7.19
C GLY A 90 -10.32 -13.95 -7.18
N GLN A 91 -9.93 -12.68 -7.30
CA GLN A 91 -8.55 -12.23 -7.11
C GLN A 91 -8.10 -12.42 -5.65
N ASP A 92 -6.81 -12.61 -5.46
CA ASP A 92 -6.22 -12.79 -4.15
C ASP A 92 -6.33 -11.47 -3.37
N VAL A 93 -6.46 -11.57 -2.05
CA VAL A 93 -6.55 -10.40 -1.16
C VAL A 93 -5.30 -10.37 -0.26
N LEU A 94 -4.70 -9.19 -0.13
CA LEU A 94 -3.58 -8.92 0.75
C LEU A 94 -4.09 -8.34 2.07
N LEU A 95 -3.60 -8.88 3.18
CA LEU A 95 -3.54 -8.21 4.46
C LEU A 95 -2.07 -8.06 4.86
N TYR A 96 -1.61 -6.82 5.02
CA TYR A 96 -0.25 -6.51 5.41
C TYR A 96 -0.21 -5.51 6.57
N THR A 97 0.61 -5.77 7.59
CA THR A 97 0.83 -4.89 8.74
C THR A 97 2.24 -4.32 8.64
N PRO A 98 2.42 -3.09 8.11
CA PRO A 98 3.73 -2.53 7.79
C PRO A 98 4.58 -2.06 8.98
N VAL A 99 4.00 -1.98 10.18
CA VAL A 99 4.63 -1.36 11.35
C VAL A 99 4.68 -2.34 12.50
N GLY A 100 5.89 -2.57 13.02
CA GLY A 100 6.15 -3.40 14.18
C GLY A 100 5.85 -4.88 13.96
N ASP A 101 6.04 -5.67 15.01
CA ASP A 101 5.76 -7.11 14.98
C ASP A 101 4.27 -7.36 15.29
N PRO A 102 3.50 -8.00 14.39
CA PRO A 102 2.07 -8.28 14.59
C PRO A 102 1.75 -9.03 15.89
N VAL A 103 2.70 -9.78 16.45
CA VAL A 103 2.53 -10.54 17.69
C VAL A 103 2.64 -9.63 18.93
N THR A 104 3.48 -8.59 18.87
CA THR A 104 3.82 -7.76 20.02
C THR A 104 3.30 -6.33 19.93
N ASN A 105 2.79 -5.90 18.78
CA ASN A 105 2.16 -4.59 18.59
C ASN A 105 1.07 -4.31 19.64
N GLU A 106 0.94 -3.05 20.03
CA GLU A 106 -0.08 -2.59 20.99
C GLU A 106 -1.52 -2.77 20.44
N TRP A 107 -1.67 -2.85 19.12
CA TRP A 107 -2.87 -3.32 18.45
C TRP A 107 -2.65 -4.71 17.86
N LYS A 108 -3.74 -5.44 17.63
CA LYS A 108 -3.75 -6.69 16.87
C LYS A 108 -4.72 -6.59 15.71
N THR A 109 -4.36 -7.25 14.62
CA THR A 109 -5.23 -7.47 13.48
C THR A 109 -5.68 -8.93 13.48
N GLU A 110 -6.98 -9.14 13.34
CA GLU A 110 -7.59 -10.47 13.24
C GLU A 110 -8.38 -10.55 11.93
N TYR A 111 -8.43 -11.71 11.32
CA TYR A 111 -9.23 -11.96 10.12
C TYR A 111 -10.23 -13.08 10.38
N TYR A 112 -11.40 -12.99 9.76
CA TYR A 112 -12.47 -13.97 9.90
C TYR A 112 -12.29 -15.10 8.88
N GLU A 113 -12.08 -16.32 9.35
CA GLU A 113 -11.84 -17.50 8.50
C GLU A 113 -12.49 -18.72 9.17
N ASN A 114 -13.23 -19.52 8.39
CA ASN A 114 -13.88 -20.75 8.86
C ASN A 114 -14.79 -20.60 10.10
N GLY A 115 -15.44 -19.44 10.25
CA GLY A 115 -16.35 -19.18 11.36
C GLY A 115 -15.70 -18.57 12.60
N GLU A 116 -14.37 -18.43 12.61
CA GLU A 116 -13.59 -17.97 13.76
C GLU A 116 -12.72 -16.75 13.43
N TRP A 117 -12.36 -15.99 14.47
CA TRP A 117 -11.39 -14.90 14.37
C TRP A 117 -9.98 -15.45 14.57
N VAL A 118 -9.14 -15.30 13.55
CA VAL A 118 -7.74 -15.75 13.58
C VAL A 118 -6.83 -14.54 13.72
N ALA A 119 -5.97 -14.54 14.73
CA ALA A 119 -4.98 -13.49 14.92
C ALA A 119 -3.88 -13.56 13.85
N GLN A 120 -3.55 -12.40 13.27
CA GLN A 120 -2.41 -12.26 12.38
C GLN A 120 -1.11 -12.31 13.19
N THR A 121 -0.27 -13.32 12.92
CA THR A 121 1.03 -13.52 13.59
C THR A 121 2.23 -13.21 12.70
N LEU A 122 2.01 -13.07 11.39
CA LEU A 122 3.02 -12.68 10.40
C LEU A 122 2.64 -11.35 9.78
N GLU A 123 3.61 -10.55 9.34
CA GLU A 123 3.35 -9.23 8.75
C GLU A 123 2.39 -9.31 7.55
N THR A 124 2.43 -10.42 6.82
CA THR A 124 1.65 -10.64 5.59
C THR A 124 0.78 -11.88 5.70
N LYS A 125 -0.51 -11.75 5.37
CA LYS A 125 -1.43 -12.84 5.04
C LYS A 125 -1.95 -12.59 3.63
N VAL A 126 -1.94 -13.63 2.80
CA VAL A 126 -2.55 -13.62 1.47
C VAL A 126 -3.70 -14.61 1.47
N PHE A 127 -4.90 -14.13 1.16
CA PHE A 127 -6.07 -14.96 0.96
C PHE A 127 -6.11 -15.38 -0.52
N LYS A 128 -5.93 -16.68 -0.76
CA LYS A 128 -5.81 -17.27 -2.10
C LYS A 128 -7.03 -18.10 -2.44
N ASP A 129 -7.14 -18.47 -3.72
CA ASP A 129 -8.15 -19.41 -4.23
C ASP A 129 -9.59 -19.00 -3.88
N LEU A 130 -9.83 -17.68 -3.82
CA LEU A 130 -11.13 -17.11 -3.50
C LEU A 130 -12.10 -17.30 -4.67
N ALA A 131 -13.33 -17.69 -4.35
CA ALA A 131 -14.42 -17.66 -5.32
C ALA A 131 -14.78 -16.20 -5.66
N PRO A 132 -15.22 -15.91 -6.90
CA PRO A 132 -15.77 -14.59 -7.24
C PRO A 132 -16.92 -14.21 -6.30
N GLY A 133 -16.84 -13.01 -5.74
CA GLY A 133 -17.77 -12.49 -4.73
C GLY A 133 -17.46 -12.91 -3.29
N ALA A 134 -16.37 -13.64 -3.04
CA ALA A 134 -15.97 -13.99 -1.67
C ALA A 134 -15.63 -12.74 -0.85
N GLU A 135 -16.08 -12.73 0.41
CA GLU A 135 -15.83 -11.65 1.35
C GLU A 135 -14.65 -12.01 2.26
N VAL A 136 -13.75 -11.04 2.45
CA VAL A 136 -12.67 -11.10 3.44
C VAL A 136 -12.95 -10.01 4.47
N ILE A 137 -13.04 -10.40 5.74
CA ILE A 137 -13.31 -9.47 6.83
C ILE A 137 -12.13 -9.50 7.79
N ILE A 138 -11.64 -8.31 8.13
CA ILE A 138 -10.63 -8.12 9.17
C ILE A 138 -11.19 -7.22 10.27
N ARG A 139 -10.59 -7.28 11.44
CA ARG A 139 -10.78 -6.30 12.50
C ARG A 139 -9.44 -5.90 13.09
N VAL A 140 -9.34 -4.65 13.51
CA VAL A 140 -8.22 -4.10 14.26
C VAL A 140 -8.72 -3.74 15.65
N THR A 141 -8.01 -4.21 16.68
CA THR A 141 -8.38 -4.02 18.10
C THR A 141 -7.14 -3.70 18.92
N PRO A 142 -7.27 -3.02 20.07
CA PRO A 142 -6.16 -2.88 20.98
C PRO A 142 -5.88 -4.24 21.63
N ARG A 143 -4.62 -4.53 21.90
CA ARG A 143 -4.21 -5.79 22.55
C ARG A 143 -4.53 -5.75 24.04
N ASN A 144 -4.33 -4.59 24.66
CA ASN A 144 -4.68 -4.29 26.05
C ASN A 144 -5.76 -3.21 26.07
N SER A 145 -6.45 -3.02 27.19
CA SER A 145 -7.40 -1.91 27.34
C SER A 145 -6.73 -0.58 26.98
N LEU A 146 -7.42 0.27 26.21
CA LEU A 146 -6.93 1.59 25.82
C LEU A 146 -6.87 2.49 27.07
N VAL A 147 -5.68 2.66 27.65
CA VAL A 147 -5.45 3.59 28.75
C VAL A 147 -4.88 4.89 28.17
N GLY A 148 -5.68 5.96 28.13
CA GLY A 148 -5.25 7.27 27.59
C GLY A 148 -5.76 7.61 26.18
N GLY A 149 -6.69 6.82 25.64
CA GLY A 149 -7.72 7.30 24.72
C GLY A 149 -7.46 7.30 23.21
N ARG A 150 -6.26 6.96 22.72
CA ARG A 150 -5.96 6.87 21.27
C ARG A 150 -4.82 5.89 20.99
N LEU A 151 -5.02 4.98 20.03
CA LEU A 151 -3.99 4.06 19.56
C LEU A 151 -3.91 4.06 18.02
N PRO A 152 -2.91 4.75 17.42
CA PRO A 152 -2.74 4.76 15.99
C PRO A 152 -2.31 3.38 15.48
N TYR A 153 -2.72 3.04 14.27
CA TYR A 153 -2.28 1.84 13.59
C TYR A 153 -2.18 2.07 12.09
N THR A 154 -1.48 1.18 11.41
CA THR A 154 -1.45 1.13 9.95
C THR A 154 -1.62 -0.31 9.49
N VAL A 155 -2.51 -0.52 8.53
CA VAL A 155 -2.69 -1.80 7.83
C VAL A 155 -2.87 -1.53 6.35
N ARG A 156 -2.44 -2.47 5.51
CA ARG A 156 -2.69 -2.45 4.09
C ARG A 156 -3.59 -3.63 3.73
N PHE A 157 -4.74 -3.33 3.14
CA PHE A 157 -5.80 -4.31 2.94
C PHE A 157 -6.52 -4.10 1.61
N GLY A 158 -6.74 -5.17 0.86
CA GLY A 158 -7.45 -5.14 -0.43
C GLY A 158 -6.86 -6.08 -1.47
N SER A 159 -7.15 -5.85 -2.75
CA SER A 159 -6.67 -6.71 -3.85
C SER A 159 -5.13 -6.87 -3.84
N TYR A 160 -4.65 -8.09 -4.03
CA TYR A 160 -3.22 -8.40 -4.02
C TYR A 160 -2.49 -7.71 -5.19
N PRO A 161 -1.43 -6.94 -4.91
CA PRO A 161 -0.73 -6.16 -5.92
C PRO A 161 0.31 -6.96 -6.67
N VAL A 162 0.16 -7.02 -8.00
CA VAL A 162 1.14 -7.58 -8.92
C VAL A 162 1.78 -6.43 -9.69
N LEU A 163 3.06 -6.14 -9.41
CA LEU A 163 3.86 -5.22 -10.24
C LEU A 163 4.12 -5.88 -11.59
N LYS A 164 3.42 -5.44 -12.64
CA LYS A 164 3.48 -6.01 -13.98
C LYS A 164 4.72 -5.55 -14.74
N SER A 165 5.01 -4.26 -14.68
CA SER A 165 6.14 -3.65 -15.36
C SER A 165 6.55 -2.36 -14.67
N TYR A 166 7.80 -1.99 -14.90
CA TYR A 166 8.33 -0.67 -14.59
C TYR A 166 9.35 -0.28 -15.63
N GLU A 167 9.51 1.02 -15.85
CA GLU A 167 10.49 1.56 -16.77
C GLU A 167 11.01 2.90 -16.23
N LEU A 168 12.33 3.06 -16.19
CA LEU A 168 12.97 4.35 -15.97
C LEU A 168 13.43 4.86 -17.34
N LEU A 169 12.67 5.79 -17.91
CA LEU A 169 12.85 6.27 -19.27
C LEU A 169 14.02 7.25 -19.36
N ASP A 170 14.66 7.27 -20.53
CA ASP A 170 15.65 8.28 -20.87
C ASP A 170 15.04 9.69 -20.79
N GLU A 171 15.90 10.66 -20.57
CA GLU A 171 15.50 12.05 -20.76
C GLU A 171 15.23 12.32 -22.24
N PRO A 172 14.07 12.90 -22.60
CA PRO A 172 13.75 13.21 -23.99
C PRO A 172 14.85 14.02 -24.68
N GLY A 173 15.34 13.52 -25.81
CA GLY A 173 16.36 14.18 -26.61
C GLY A 173 17.81 13.95 -26.15
N VAL A 174 18.04 13.06 -25.18
CA VAL A 174 19.39 12.56 -24.84
C VAL A 174 20.06 11.96 -26.06
N ILE A 175 21.30 12.39 -26.30
CA ILE A 175 22.19 11.75 -27.24
C ILE A 175 22.84 10.57 -26.51
N ARG A 176 22.21 9.39 -26.59
CA ARG A 176 22.65 8.18 -25.92
C ARG A 176 24.09 7.83 -26.28
N ILE A 177 24.88 7.52 -25.25
CA ILE A 177 26.14 6.81 -25.41
C ILE A 177 25.82 5.36 -25.81
N PRO A 178 26.37 4.84 -26.93
CA PRO A 178 26.07 3.49 -27.40
C PRO A 178 26.55 2.39 -26.43
N SER A 179 25.94 1.21 -26.54
CA SER A 179 26.41 0.02 -25.80
C SER A 179 27.86 -0.32 -26.19
N GLY A 180 28.66 -0.69 -25.20
CA GLY A 180 30.09 -1.01 -25.35
C GLY A 180 31.03 0.18 -25.22
N TYR A 181 30.51 1.41 -25.18
CA TYR A 181 31.30 2.65 -25.10
C TYR A 181 31.43 3.17 -23.67
N THR A 182 30.78 2.50 -22.72
CA THR A 182 30.79 2.80 -21.29
C THR A 182 31.26 1.60 -20.48
N ASN A 183 31.63 1.84 -19.23
CA ASN A 183 31.70 0.85 -18.17
C ASN A 183 30.67 1.22 -17.08
N PRO A 184 29.66 0.37 -16.79
CA PRO A 184 29.36 -0.91 -17.44
C PRO A 184 28.99 -0.74 -18.92
N GLY A 185 29.17 -1.79 -19.73
CA GLY A 185 28.97 -1.78 -21.19
C GLY A 185 27.53 -1.53 -21.65
N TRP A 186 26.57 -1.57 -20.74
CA TRP A 186 25.18 -1.27 -21.01
C TRP A 186 24.60 -0.37 -19.93
N LEU A 187 23.90 0.67 -20.37
CA LEU A 187 23.15 1.61 -19.54
C LEU A 187 21.69 1.50 -19.96
N ALA A 188 20.84 1.04 -19.04
CA ALA A 188 19.41 0.85 -19.27
C ALA A 188 18.72 2.19 -19.52
N THR A 189 19.16 3.23 -18.82
CA THR A 189 18.61 4.59 -18.87
C THR A 189 19.75 5.60 -18.99
N GLN A 190 19.58 6.66 -19.76
CA GLN A 190 20.53 7.76 -19.87
C GLN A 190 19.84 9.12 -19.77
N ILE A 191 20.41 10.00 -18.96
CA ILE A 191 19.81 11.30 -18.61
C ILE A 191 20.86 12.41 -18.58
N TYR A 192 20.40 13.66 -18.72
CA TYR A 192 21.21 14.84 -18.44
C TYR A 192 20.90 15.50 -17.09
N LYS A 193 19.64 15.43 -16.65
CA LYS A 193 19.15 16.05 -15.41
C LYS A 193 17.91 15.39 -14.82
N GLU A 194 17.13 14.65 -15.59
CA GLU A 194 15.85 14.10 -15.13
C GLU A 194 15.52 12.76 -15.79
N ALA A 195 14.74 11.93 -15.11
CA ALA A 195 14.18 10.69 -15.66
C ALA A 195 12.66 10.65 -15.44
N LEU A 196 11.95 9.88 -16.27
CA LEU A 196 10.54 9.57 -16.03
C LEU A 196 10.45 8.11 -15.59
N LEU A 197 9.98 7.87 -14.37
CA LEU A 197 9.67 6.54 -13.87
C LEU A 197 8.20 6.23 -14.15
N GLU A 198 7.94 5.11 -14.79
CA GLU A 198 6.60 4.57 -15.03
C GLU A 198 6.46 3.18 -14.38
N VAL A 199 5.30 2.91 -13.77
CA VAL A 199 4.99 1.62 -13.16
C VAL A 199 3.56 1.19 -13.47
N ARG A 200 3.34 -0.12 -13.59
CA ARG A 200 2.03 -0.72 -13.82
C ARG A 200 1.74 -1.83 -12.84
N PHE A 201 0.56 -1.78 -12.23
CA PHE A 201 0.04 -2.75 -11.30
C PHE A 201 -1.23 -3.40 -11.82
N SER A 202 -1.39 -4.68 -11.51
CA SER A 202 -2.65 -5.41 -11.65
C SER A 202 -2.97 -6.20 -10.38
N ASP A 203 -4.20 -6.69 -10.28
CA ASP A 203 -4.54 -7.78 -9.37
C ASP A 203 -4.03 -9.13 -9.91
N THR A 204 -4.28 -10.23 -9.17
CA THR A 204 -3.90 -11.59 -9.61
C THR A 204 -4.72 -12.14 -10.76
N LYS A 205 -5.80 -11.46 -11.18
CA LYS A 205 -6.58 -11.77 -12.38
C LYS A 205 -6.22 -10.88 -13.57
N GLY A 206 -5.24 -9.98 -13.42
CA GLY A 206 -4.75 -9.10 -14.48
C GLY A 206 -5.58 -7.83 -14.68
N THR A 207 -6.52 -7.52 -13.79
CA THR A 207 -7.26 -6.24 -13.84
C THR A 207 -6.37 -5.13 -13.28
N PRO A 208 -6.34 -3.92 -13.88
CA PRO A 208 -5.54 -2.81 -13.35
C PRO A 208 -5.88 -2.52 -11.88
N LEU A 209 -4.86 -2.23 -11.08
CA LEU A 209 -5.01 -2.09 -9.63
C LEU A 209 -4.62 -0.70 -9.14
N GLU A 210 -5.58 0.02 -8.55
CA GLU A 210 -5.33 1.24 -7.79
C GLU A 210 -4.70 0.93 -6.43
N GLY A 211 -3.79 1.80 -5.98
CA GLY A 211 -3.15 1.73 -4.66
C GLY A 211 -1.96 0.78 -4.56
N GLY A 212 -1.55 0.15 -5.67
CA GLY A 212 -0.29 -0.56 -5.78
C GLY A 212 0.88 0.40 -5.59
N MET A 213 1.91 -0.01 -4.84
CA MET A 213 3.03 0.83 -4.44
C MET A 213 4.32 0.26 -4.97
N ALA A 214 5.03 1.03 -5.80
CA ALA A 214 6.38 0.69 -6.24
C ALA A 214 7.39 1.59 -5.54
N ILE A 215 8.57 1.05 -5.23
CA ILE A 215 9.71 1.84 -4.74
C ILE A 215 10.87 1.71 -5.73
N LEU A 216 11.38 2.86 -6.17
CA LEU A 216 12.70 2.98 -6.81
C LEU A 216 13.74 3.15 -5.70
N ASP A 217 14.82 2.38 -5.77
CA ASP A 217 16.06 2.64 -5.02
C ASP A 217 17.18 2.83 -6.04
N LEU A 218 17.85 3.97 -5.97
CA LEU A 218 18.92 4.38 -6.89
C LEU A 218 20.10 4.95 -6.12
N SER A 219 21.32 4.53 -6.45
CA SER A 219 22.54 5.07 -5.85
C SER A 219 23.70 5.17 -6.84
N PHE A 220 24.50 6.23 -6.71
CA PHE A 220 25.71 6.48 -7.52
C PHE A 220 26.96 5.76 -6.97
N GLY A 221 26.86 5.09 -5.81
CA GLY A 221 27.96 4.34 -5.22
C GLY A 221 27.60 3.78 -3.84
N GLU A 222 28.35 2.79 -3.35
CA GLU A 222 28.04 2.11 -2.06
C GLU A 222 28.08 3.03 -0.84
N LYS A 223 28.78 4.16 -0.93
CA LYS A 223 28.87 5.17 0.14
C LYS A 223 27.88 6.32 -0.04
N ASP A 224 27.21 6.40 -1.18
CA ASP A 224 26.26 7.46 -1.48
C ASP A 224 24.88 7.08 -0.95
N ALA A 225 24.17 8.05 -0.38
CA ALA A 225 22.81 7.86 0.08
C ALA A 225 21.91 7.44 -1.09
N SER A 226 21.12 6.38 -0.90
CA SER A 226 20.11 5.97 -1.88
C SER A 226 19.05 7.06 -2.06
N ILE A 227 18.79 7.39 -3.32
CA ILE A 227 17.64 8.18 -3.76
C ILE A 227 16.46 7.22 -3.84
N ARG A 228 15.38 7.52 -3.12
CA ARG A 228 14.19 6.67 -3.04
C ARG A 228 12.93 7.43 -3.42
N HIS A 229 12.15 6.85 -4.33
CA HIS A 229 10.85 7.38 -4.76
C HIS A 229 9.80 6.29 -4.63
N ILE A 230 8.64 6.65 -4.07
CA ILE A 230 7.50 5.75 -3.91
C ILE A 230 6.36 6.26 -4.79
N LEU A 231 5.93 5.41 -5.72
CA LEU A 231 4.82 5.69 -6.61
C LEU A 231 3.61 4.86 -6.20
N VAL A 232 2.43 5.46 -6.26
CA VAL A 232 1.15 4.79 -5.99
C VAL A 232 0.30 4.79 -7.26
N SER A 233 -0.15 3.63 -7.71
CA SER A 233 -0.95 3.50 -8.93
C SER A 233 -2.36 4.07 -8.78
N GLY A 234 -2.83 4.69 -9.87
CA GLY A 234 -4.20 5.16 -10.01
C GLY A 234 -5.19 4.07 -10.44
N ALA A 235 -6.42 4.49 -10.74
CA ALA A 235 -7.53 3.60 -11.14
C ALA A 235 -7.24 2.75 -12.39
N ASP A 236 -6.35 3.22 -13.27
CA ASP A 236 -5.88 2.51 -14.47
C ASP A 236 -4.69 1.59 -14.19
N GLY A 237 -4.34 1.38 -12.92
CA GLY A 237 -3.20 0.59 -12.50
C GLY A 237 -1.85 1.23 -12.83
N PHE A 238 -1.80 2.47 -13.27
CA PHE A 238 -0.59 3.14 -13.71
C PHE A 238 -0.16 4.23 -12.73
N ALA A 239 1.14 4.45 -12.61
CA ALA A 239 1.70 5.64 -11.97
C ALA A 239 2.93 6.10 -12.75
N SER A 240 3.16 7.42 -12.77
CA SER A 240 4.35 8.01 -13.36
C SER A 240 4.87 9.18 -12.53
N GLU A 241 6.19 9.29 -12.37
CA GLU A 241 6.85 10.39 -11.65
C GLU A 241 8.08 10.86 -12.41
N ARG A 242 8.21 12.19 -12.58
CA ARG A 242 9.44 12.81 -13.08
C ARG A 242 10.38 13.02 -11.90
N ILE A 243 11.57 12.45 -11.99
CA ILE A 243 12.60 12.51 -10.96
C ILE A 243 13.69 13.46 -11.42
N GLU A 244 13.96 14.50 -10.63
CA GLU A 244 15.01 15.48 -10.89
C GLU A 244 16.31 15.10 -10.19
N PHE A 245 17.37 14.92 -10.97
CA PHE A 245 18.74 14.66 -10.50
C PHE A 245 19.64 15.90 -10.56
N GLY A 246 19.19 16.95 -11.27
CA GLY A 246 20.00 18.12 -11.57
C GLY A 246 21.17 17.80 -12.49
N ARG A 247 22.01 18.79 -12.79
CA ARG A 247 23.22 18.57 -13.61
C ARG A 247 24.32 17.91 -12.78
N CYS A 248 25.07 17.00 -13.38
CA CYS A 248 26.33 16.52 -12.82
C CYS A 248 27.56 17.15 -13.48
N TYR A 249 28.71 17.02 -12.81
CA TYR A 249 30.01 17.50 -13.29
C TYR A 249 31.08 16.40 -13.14
N GLY A 250 32.09 16.43 -14.00
CA GLY A 250 33.12 15.38 -14.07
C GLY A 250 32.56 14.08 -14.63
N GLY A 251 32.94 12.94 -14.03
CA GLY A 251 32.53 11.61 -14.47
C GLY A 251 33.64 10.85 -15.19
N THR A 252 33.31 9.65 -15.64
CA THR A 252 34.19 8.81 -16.47
C THR A 252 33.97 9.15 -17.93
N GLU A 253 35.07 9.27 -18.68
CA GLU A 253 35.01 9.48 -20.13
C GLU A 253 34.55 8.19 -20.83
N ALA A 254 33.51 8.31 -21.66
CA ALA A 254 33.08 7.26 -22.57
C ALA A 254 33.95 7.27 -23.83
N GLN A 255 33.98 6.16 -24.56
CA GLN A 255 34.58 6.14 -25.89
C GLN A 255 33.86 7.13 -26.82
N ASP A 256 34.61 7.77 -27.72
CA ASP A 256 34.05 8.70 -28.71
C ASP A 256 33.12 7.93 -29.68
N PHE A 257 31.92 8.47 -29.93
CA PHE A 257 30.94 7.82 -30.80
C PHE A 257 30.31 8.78 -31.81
N VAL A 258 29.89 8.24 -32.95
CA VAL A 258 29.15 9.02 -33.96
C VAL A 258 27.66 8.93 -33.66
N HIS A 259 26.99 10.07 -33.62
CA HIS A 259 25.54 10.14 -33.50
C HIS A 259 24.98 11.10 -34.53
N THR A 260 23.82 10.77 -35.11
CA THR A 260 23.20 11.51 -36.23
C THR A 260 22.30 12.66 -35.78
N GLN A 261 21.88 12.66 -34.51
CA GLN A 261 21.14 13.77 -33.93
C GLN A 261 22.02 15.03 -33.95
N ARG A 262 21.60 16.03 -34.75
CA ARG A 262 22.32 17.29 -35.02
C ARG A 262 23.52 17.18 -36.00
N GLY A 263 23.48 16.23 -36.93
CA GLY A 263 24.52 16.01 -37.95
C GLY A 263 25.40 14.79 -37.62
N PHE A 264 26.30 14.38 -38.52
CA PHE A 264 27.24 13.29 -38.27
C PHE A 264 28.39 13.77 -37.37
N ASN A 265 28.08 13.98 -36.10
CA ASN A 265 29.03 14.44 -35.10
C ASN A 265 29.64 13.24 -34.38
N THR A 266 30.95 13.29 -34.18
CA THR A 266 31.66 12.49 -33.20
C THR A 266 31.54 13.23 -31.85
N TRP A 267 30.96 12.56 -30.88
CA TRP A 267 30.69 13.04 -29.53
C TRP A 267 31.64 12.40 -28.54
N ARG A 268 32.11 13.21 -27.59
CA ARG A 268 32.77 12.76 -26.37
C ARG A 268 31.87 13.06 -25.18
N SER A 269 31.71 12.09 -24.29
CA SER A 269 30.83 12.25 -23.13
C SER A 269 31.56 11.87 -21.85
N ASN A 270 31.34 12.63 -20.78
CA ASN A 270 31.65 12.19 -19.42
C ASN A 270 30.35 11.88 -18.68
N TYR A 271 30.32 10.76 -17.97
CA TYR A 271 29.11 10.28 -17.32
C TYR A 271 29.40 9.71 -15.93
N ARG A 272 28.37 9.67 -15.09
CA ARG A 272 28.34 8.93 -13.83
C ARG A 272 27.38 7.75 -13.96
N VAL A 273 27.63 6.70 -13.21
CA VAL A 273 26.78 5.51 -13.18
C VAL A 273 26.02 5.46 -11.88
N ALA A 274 24.70 5.29 -11.97
CA ALA A 274 23.90 4.87 -10.83
C ALA A 274 23.43 3.42 -11.01
N ARG A 275 23.43 2.65 -9.93
CA ARG A 275 22.73 1.38 -9.82
C ARG A 275 21.31 1.67 -9.40
N TYR A 276 20.32 1.01 -10.01
CA TYR A 276 18.94 1.14 -9.57
C TYR A 276 18.16 -0.16 -9.73
N PHE A 277 17.07 -0.27 -8.98
CA PHE A 277 16.04 -1.28 -9.20
C PHE A 277 14.69 -0.73 -8.74
N VAL A 278 13.62 -1.33 -9.24
CA VAL A 278 12.25 -1.04 -8.78
C VAL A 278 11.65 -2.31 -8.22
N SER A 279 10.92 -2.19 -7.12
CA SER A 279 10.29 -3.33 -6.46
C SER A 279 8.87 -3.02 -6.00
N ASN A 280 8.09 -4.08 -5.76
CA ASN A 280 6.72 -3.99 -5.26
C ASN A 280 6.73 -3.74 -3.75
N PHE A 281 6.69 -2.47 -3.36
CA PHE A 281 6.69 -2.02 -1.98
C PHE A 281 5.38 -2.31 -1.24
N SER A 282 4.30 -2.62 -1.98
CA SER A 282 3.04 -2.99 -1.35
C SER A 282 3.14 -4.26 -0.50
N LEU A 283 4.10 -5.14 -0.79
CA LEU A 283 4.30 -6.42 -0.11
C LEU A 283 5.28 -6.33 1.08
N GLY A 284 5.74 -5.13 1.42
CA GLY A 284 6.72 -4.90 2.47
C GLY A 284 8.16 -4.84 1.97
N PRO A 285 9.15 -5.07 2.86
CA PRO A 285 10.56 -5.05 2.51
C PRO A 285 10.89 -6.08 1.42
N ILE A 286 11.90 -5.76 0.62
CA ILE A 286 12.38 -6.62 -0.46
C ILE A 286 13.03 -7.87 0.14
N THR A 287 12.44 -9.03 -0.12
CA THR A 287 12.95 -10.32 0.37
C THR A 287 13.80 -11.07 -0.66
N ALA A 288 13.66 -10.76 -1.95
CA ALA A 288 14.42 -11.36 -3.04
C ALA A 288 15.46 -10.38 -3.59
N THR A 289 16.64 -10.87 -3.97
CA THR A 289 17.67 -10.03 -4.61
C THR A 289 17.11 -9.42 -5.91
N PRO A 290 16.96 -8.09 -5.99
CA PRO A 290 16.38 -7.46 -7.17
C PRO A 290 17.36 -7.51 -8.33
N HIS A 291 16.82 -7.52 -9.56
CA HIS A 291 17.65 -7.31 -10.74
C HIS A 291 18.11 -5.85 -10.78
N ILE A 292 19.43 -5.65 -10.84
CA ILE A 292 20.04 -4.32 -10.82
C ILE A 292 20.23 -3.82 -12.25
N PHE A 293 19.72 -2.63 -12.52
CA PHE A 293 19.96 -1.88 -13.74
C PHE A 293 20.98 -0.76 -13.50
N TYR A 294 21.52 -0.23 -14.59
CA TYR A 294 22.47 0.88 -14.55
C TYR A 294 21.91 2.07 -15.33
N MET A 295 21.92 3.24 -14.69
CA MET A 295 21.60 4.53 -15.30
C MET A 295 22.88 5.33 -15.54
N GLY A 296 23.02 5.91 -16.74
CA GLY A 296 24.06 6.88 -17.07
C GLY A 296 23.59 8.31 -16.89
N HIS A 297 24.17 9.03 -15.94
CA HIS A 297 23.98 10.48 -15.81
C HIS A 297 25.09 11.19 -16.61
N ILE A 298 24.76 11.71 -17.78
CA ILE A 298 25.71 12.38 -18.68
C ILE A 298 25.98 13.80 -18.13
N CYS A 299 27.20 14.02 -17.65
CA CYS A 299 27.61 15.28 -17.02
C CYS A 299 28.06 16.31 -18.05
N THR A 300 28.83 15.86 -19.03
CA THR A 300 29.28 16.71 -20.13
C THR A 300 29.24 15.93 -21.43
N GLN A 301 28.92 16.62 -22.51
CA GLN A 301 28.90 16.04 -23.84
C GLN A 301 29.31 17.10 -24.86
N THR A 302 30.41 16.86 -25.56
CA THR A 302 31.03 17.82 -26.48
C THR A 302 31.23 17.19 -27.85
N VAL A 303 31.09 18.02 -28.89
CA VAL A 303 31.42 17.62 -30.25
C VAL A 303 32.94 17.71 -30.40
N VAL A 304 33.57 16.59 -30.73
CA VAL A 304 35.01 16.56 -31.03
C VAL A 304 35.29 16.69 -32.52
N ARG A 305 34.34 16.27 -33.36
CA ARG A 305 34.44 16.38 -34.82
C ARG A 305 33.05 16.41 -35.45
N THR A 306 32.85 17.27 -36.44
CA THR A 306 31.66 17.25 -37.32
C THR A 306 32.06 16.74 -38.69
N VAL A 307 31.39 15.70 -39.18
CA VAL A 307 31.55 15.24 -40.56
C VAL A 307 30.38 15.80 -41.37
N ALA A 308 30.68 16.68 -42.33
CA ALA A 308 29.66 17.17 -43.26
C ALA A 308 29.14 15.99 -44.12
N PRO A 309 27.83 15.88 -44.39
CA PRO A 309 27.32 14.93 -45.37
C PRO A 309 28.02 15.19 -46.71
N ARG A 310 28.64 14.18 -47.30
CA ARG A 310 29.07 14.26 -48.70
C ARG A 310 27.79 14.25 -49.53
N GLY A 311 27.54 15.36 -50.24
CA GLY A 311 26.42 15.50 -51.18
C GLY A 311 26.51 14.54 -52.36
#